data_AF-A0A356E895-F1
#
_entry.id   AF-A0A356E895-F1
#
_cell.length_a   1.000
_cell.length_b   1.000
_cell.length_c   1.000
_cell.angle_alpha   90.00
_cell.angle_beta   90.00
_cell.angle_gamma   90.00
#
_symmetry.space_group_name_H-M   'P 1'
#
loop_
_entity.id
_entity.type
_entity.pdbx_description
1 polymer ?
#
loop_
_entity_poly.entity_id
_entity_poly.type
_entity_poly.pdbx_seq_one_letter_code
_entity_poly.pdbx_strand_id
1 'polypeptide(L)'
;PDNAGVVSKVMPYVLISTVSVVMMTLPLFTLASPFGTGGDLITAIYLFALFRFFFSIAGLDSNSTFSSLGASREVTLGVLVEPILMLSLLVIALLSG
;
A
#
# COMPACT_ATOMS: atom_id res chain seq x y z
N PRO A 1 18.72 1.28 -14.67
CA PRO A 1 18.94 2.26 -15.75
C PRO A 1 19.80 3.41 -15.23
N ASP A 2 20.79 3.85 -16.02
CA ASP A 2 21.75 4.88 -15.60
C ASP A 2 21.09 6.24 -15.32
N ASN A 3 19.84 6.41 -15.76
CA ASN A 3 19.07 7.64 -15.65
C ASN A 3 17.72 7.44 -14.92
N ALA A 4 17.62 6.45 -14.04
CA ALA A 4 16.48 6.28 -13.14
C ALA A 4 16.64 7.19 -11.91
N GLY A 5 15.59 7.91 -11.56
CA GLY A 5 15.62 8.83 -10.44
C GLY A 5 15.68 8.13 -9.08
N VAL A 6 15.72 8.95 -8.03
CA VAL A 6 15.93 8.50 -6.66
C VAL A 6 14.73 7.70 -6.15
N VAL A 7 13.51 8.00 -6.63
CA VAL A 7 12.29 7.35 -6.15
C VAL A 7 12.24 5.90 -6.61
N SER A 8 12.64 5.60 -7.85
CA SER A 8 12.72 4.22 -8.34
C SER A 8 13.74 3.37 -7.58
N LYS A 9 14.83 3.98 -7.07
CA LYS A 9 15.86 3.30 -6.27
C LYS A 9 15.41 3.04 -4.84
N VAL A 10 14.63 3.95 -4.25
CA VAL A 10 14.14 3.85 -2.87
C VAL A 10 12.89 2.96 -2.78
N MET A 11 12.13 2.81 -3.86
CA MET A 11 10.89 2.01 -3.91
C MET A 11 10.96 0.61 -3.26
N PRO A 12 11.97 -0.25 -3.50
CA PRO A 12 12.04 -1.56 -2.85
C PRO A 12 12.10 -1.46 -1.32
N TYR A 13 12.74 -0.43 -0.77
CA TYR A 13 12.78 -0.20 0.68
C TYR A 13 11.42 0.29 1.21
N VAL A 14 10.69 1.09 0.43
CA VAL A 14 9.31 1.51 0.76
C VAL A 14 8.38 0.29 0.81
N LEU A 15 8.51 -0.63 -0.13
CA LEU A 15 7.74 -1.87 -0.15
C LEU A 15 7.99 -2.70 1.11
N ILE A 16 9.26 -2.99 1.42
CA ILE A 16 9.62 -3.84 2.57
C ILE A 16 9.17 -3.20 3.88
N SER A 17 9.41 -1.90 4.05
CA SER A 17 8.99 -1.17 5.26
C SER A 17 7.47 -1.16 5.43
N THR A 18 6.72 -0.84 4.37
CA THR A 18 5.25 -0.78 4.44
C THR A 18 4.66 -2.14 4.75
N VAL A 19 5.12 -3.21 4.07
CA VAL A 19 4.65 -4.58 4.34
C VAL A 19 5.01 -5.01 5.77
N SER A 20 6.20 -4.67 6.26
CA SER A 20 6.59 -5.00 7.64
C SER A 20 5.69 -4.32 8.67
N VAL A 21 5.31 -3.05 8.46
CA VAL A 21 4.38 -2.34 9.35
C VAL A 21 3.00 -2.98 9.31
N VAL A 22 2.49 -3.31 8.12
CA VAL A 22 1.20 -3.99 7.95
C VAL A 22 1.18 -5.34 8.69
N MET A 23 2.26 -6.12 8.59
CA MET A 23 2.41 -7.40 9.28
C MET A 23 2.46 -7.27 10.80
N MET A 24 2.96 -6.14 11.32
CA MET A 24 2.93 -5.85 12.76
C MET A 24 1.56 -5.36 13.22
N THR A 25 0.81 -4.67 12.37
CA THR A 25 -0.55 -4.21 12.69
C THR A 25 -1.54 -5.37 12.73
N LEU A 26 -1.47 -6.28 11.74
CA LEU A 26 -2.42 -7.40 11.61
C LEU A 26 -1.98 -8.62 12.44
N PRO A 27 -2.74 -9.02 13.48
CA PRO A 27 -2.44 -10.18 14.29
C PRO A 27 -2.81 -11.48 13.54
N LEU A 28 -1.98 -11.89 12.57
CA LEU A 28 -2.21 -13.10 11.78
C LEU A 28 -1.78 -14.39 12.49
N PHE A 29 -0.76 -14.30 13.34
CA PHE A 29 -0.18 -15.45 14.05
C PHE A 29 -0.32 -15.37 15.58
N THR A 30 -0.63 -14.19 16.11
CA THR A 30 -0.71 -13.90 17.55
C THR A 30 -2.11 -13.44 17.92
N LEU A 31 -2.53 -13.62 19.17
CA LEU A 31 -3.82 -13.10 19.66
C LEU A 31 -3.78 -11.59 19.97
N ALA A 32 -2.59 -11.01 20.03
CA ALA A 32 -2.37 -9.58 20.28
C ALA A 32 -1.58 -8.95 19.14
N SER A 33 -2.00 -7.76 18.72
CA SER A 33 -1.25 -6.95 17.75
C SER A 33 -0.07 -6.25 18.46
N PRO A 34 1.17 -6.41 17.99
CA PRO A 34 2.33 -5.69 18.54
C PRO A 34 2.23 -4.17 18.35
N PHE A 35 1.36 -3.67 17.47
CA PHE A 35 1.06 -2.26 17.25
C PHE A 35 -0.26 -1.78 17.91
N GLY A 36 -0.72 -2.51 18.93
CA GLY A 36 -2.09 -2.56 19.45
C GLY A 36 -2.94 -1.28 19.49
N THR A 37 -2.40 -0.10 19.83
CA THR A 37 -3.18 1.15 19.91
C THR A 37 -3.04 2.06 18.68
N GLY A 38 -2.02 1.84 17.84
CA GLY A 38 -1.73 2.67 16.67
C GLY A 38 -2.03 2.01 15.33
N GLY A 39 -2.36 0.71 15.34
CA GLY A 39 -2.70 -0.06 14.15
C GLY A 39 -4.18 -0.39 14.08
N ASP A 40 -4.98 0.45 13.41
CA ASP A 40 -6.37 0.16 13.09
C ASP A 40 -6.56 -0.23 11.60
N LEU A 41 -7.78 -0.63 11.25
CA LEU A 41 -8.15 -0.99 9.88
C LEU A 41 -7.94 0.17 8.90
N ILE A 42 -8.22 1.40 9.33
CA ILE A 42 -8.06 2.60 8.51
C ILE A 42 -6.59 2.82 8.18
N THR A 43 -5.72 2.76 9.18
CA THR A 43 -4.26 2.88 9.05
C THR A 43 -3.71 1.81 8.11
N ALA A 44 -4.20 0.56 8.21
CA ALA A 44 -3.81 -0.50 7.29
C ALA A 44 -4.18 -0.18 5.83
N ILE A 45 -5.40 0.32 5.58
CA ILE A 45 -5.84 0.74 4.24
C ILE A 45 -4.93 1.87 3.71
N TYR A 46 -4.65 2.88 4.53
CA TYR A 46 -3.80 4.00 4.14
C TYR A 46 -2.34 3.60 3.92
N LEU A 47 -1.82 2.61 4.64
CA LEU A 47 -0.50 2.03 4.37
C LEU A 47 -0.45 1.39 2.97
N PHE A 48 -1.49 0.64 2.58
CA PHE A 48 -1.58 0.09 1.22
C PHE A 48 -1.69 1.20 0.16
N ALA A 49 -2.48 2.25 0.42
CA ALA A 49 -2.59 3.41 -0.47
C ALA A 49 -1.23 4.11 -0.64
N LEU A 50 -0.50 4.32 0.47
CA LEU A 50 0.82 4.95 0.47
C LEU A 50 1.84 4.14 -0.34
N PHE A 51 1.87 2.81 -0.16
CA PHE A 51 2.71 1.93 -0.98
C PHE A 51 2.43 2.11 -2.48
N ARG A 52 1.16 2.11 -2.89
CA ARG A 52 0.74 2.23 -4.29
C ARG A 52 1.07 3.59 -4.88
N PHE A 53 0.95 4.64 -4.07
CA PHE A 53 1.36 5.99 -4.46
C PHE A 53 2.85 6.04 -4.81
N PHE A 54 3.73 5.55 -3.93
CA PHE A 54 5.16 5.49 -4.20
C PHE A 54 5.50 4.57 -5.38
N PHE A 55 4.79 3.45 -5.52
CA PHE A 55 4.97 2.53 -6.65
C PHE A 55 4.66 3.21 -7.99
N SER A 56 3.57 3.98 -8.04
CA SER A 56 3.19 4.73 -9.25
C SER A 56 4.25 5.76 -9.63
N ILE A 57 4.72 6.56 -8.67
CA ILE A 57 5.78 7.55 -8.91
C ILE A 57 7.08 6.85 -9.35
N ALA A 58 7.46 5.75 -8.69
CA ALA A 58 8.63 4.98 -9.05
C ALA A 58 8.57 4.42 -10.49
N GLY A 59 7.38 4.07 -10.98
CA GLY A 59 7.18 3.62 -12.36
C GLY A 59 7.33 4.75 -13.38
N LEU A 60 6.95 5.98 -13.03
CA LEU A 60 7.19 7.19 -13.83
C LEU A 60 8.67 7.61 -13.83
N ASP A 61 9.36 7.45 -12.70
CA ASP A 61 10.76 7.87 -12.47
C ASP A 61 11.82 6.88 -13.03
N SER A 62 11.39 5.68 -13.43
CA SER A 62 12.28 4.58 -13.86
C SER A 62 12.83 4.73 -15.28
N ASN A 63 12.44 5.79 -16.01
CA ASN A 63 12.89 6.10 -17.37
C ASN A 63 12.70 4.93 -18.37
N SER A 64 11.58 4.20 -18.20
CA SER A 64 11.20 3.08 -19.06
C SER A 64 9.73 3.19 -19.45
N THR A 65 9.44 2.99 -20.74
CA THR A 65 8.07 3.02 -21.26
C THR A 65 7.22 1.87 -20.68
N PHE A 66 7.84 0.74 -20.33
CA PHE A 66 7.12 -0.40 -19.75
C PHE A 66 6.77 -0.18 -18.28
N SER A 67 7.64 0.47 -17.50
CA SER A 67 7.36 0.75 -16.08
C SER A 67 6.25 1.80 -15.91
N SER A 68 6.26 2.83 -16.77
CA SER A 68 5.23 3.87 -16.79
C SER A 68 3.87 3.32 -17.24
N LEU A 69 3.85 2.41 -18.22
CA LEU A 69 2.62 1.70 -18.60
C LEU A 69 2.05 0.85 -17.46
N GLY A 70 2.90 0.14 -16.72
CA GLY A 70 2.51 -0.62 -15.53
C GLY A 70 1.93 0.28 -14.43
N ALA A 71 2.58 1.42 -14.15
CA ALA A 71 2.13 2.39 -13.16
C ALA A 71 0.74 2.95 -13.48
N SER A 72 0.44 3.24 -14.75
CA SER A 72 -0.89 3.72 -15.16
C SER A 72 -2.00 2.71 -14.84
N ARG A 73 -1.75 1.41 -15.04
CA ARG A 73 -2.71 0.36 -14.68
C ARG A 73 -2.92 0.30 -13.18
N GLU A 74 -1.84 0.40 -12.42
CA GLU A 74 -1.90 0.36 -10.96
C GLU A 74 -2.67 1.56 -10.38
N VAL A 75 -2.52 2.76 -10.95
CA VAL A 75 -3.31 3.94 -10.55
C VAL A 75 -4.79 3.79 -10.88
N THR A 76 -5.12 3.26 -12.06
CA THR A 76 -6.52 3.02 -12.44
C THR A 76 -7.21 2.02 -11.50
N LEU A 77 -6.52 0.92 -11.16
CA LEU A 77 -6.99 0.01 -10.11
C LEU A 77 -6.92 0.66 -8.73
N GLY A 78 -6.00 1.60 -8.53
CA GLY A 78 -5.79 2.48 -7.38
C GLY A 78 -7.09 3.02 -6.83
N VAL A 79 -7.66 3.86 -7.68
CA VAL A 79 -8.87 4.64 -7.45
C VAL A 79 -10.08 3.76 -7.17
N LEU A 80 -10.14 2.56 -7.74
CA LEU A 80 -11.26 1.64 -7.52
C LEU A 80 -11.13 0.86 -6.20
N VAL A 81 -9.91 0.43 -5.85
CA VAL A 81 -9.68 -0.45 -4.70
C VAL A 81 -9.88 0.27 -3.37
N GLU A 82 -9.49 1.55 -3.25
CA GLU A 82 -9.67 2.32 -2.00
C GLU A 82 -11.13 2.36 -1.49
N PRO A 83 -12.12 2.80 -2.29
CA PRO A 83 -13.51 2.83 -1.84
C PRO A 83 -14.09 1.43 -1.59
N ILE A 84 -13.66 0.43 -2.38
CA ILE A 84 -14.10 -0.96 -2.20
C ILE A 84 -13.63 -1.51 -0.86
N LEU A 85 -12.36 -1.28 -0.49
CA LEU A 85 -11.80 -1.70 0.80
C LEU A 85 -12.50 -0.99 1.96
N MET A 86 -12.68 0.32 1.86
CA MET A 86 -13.39 1.09 2.88
C MET A 86 -14.83 0.59 3.10
N LEU A 87 -15.59 0.40 2.01
CA LEU A 87 -16.97 -0.08 2.10
C LEU A 87 -17.07 -1.51 2.62
N SER A 88 -16.24 -2.42 2.12
CA SER A 88 -16.27 -3.82 2.56
C SER A 88 -15.93 -3.99 4.04
N LEU A 89 -14.91 -3.27 4.53
CA LEU A 89 -14.53 -3.30 5.93
C LEU A 89 -15.55 -2.59 6.83
N LEU A 90 -16.17 -1.51 6.35
CA LEU A 90 -17.25 -0.84 7.07
C LEU A 90 -18.47 -1.77 7.24
N VAL A 91 -18.84 -2.51 6.19
CA VAL A 91 -19.93 -3.51 6.28
C VAL A 91 -19.59 -4.60 7.31
N ILE A 92 -18.35 -5.12 7.30
CA ILE A 92 -17.91 -6.13 8.27
C ILE A 92 -17.93 -5.56 9.69
N ALA A 93 -17.47 -4.31 9.88
CA ALA A 93 -17.49 -3.64 11.18
C ALA A 93 -18.92 -3.50 11.73
N LEU A 94 -19.87 -3.06 10.89
CA LEU A 94 -21.29 -2.96 11.26
C LEU A 94 -21.91 -4.31 11.65
N LEU A 95 -21.49 -5.40 11.01
CA LEU A 95 -21.93 -6.76 11.36
C LEU A 95 -21.29 -7.27 12.66
N SER A 96 -20.06 -6.82 12.95
CA SER A 96 -19.32 -7.20 14.15
C SER A 96 -19.75 -6.45 15.42
N GLY A 97 -20.46 -5.31 15.28
CA GLY A 97 -20.94 -4.48 16.38
C GLY A 97 -20.19 -3.16 16.50
#